data_AF-A0A1Y5FB59-F1
#
_entry.id   AF-A0A1Y5FB59-F1
#
_cell.length_a   1.000
_cell.length_b   1.000
_cell.length_c   1.000
_cell.angle_alpha   90.00
_cell.angle_beta   90.00
_cell.angle_gamma   90.00
#
_symmetry.space_group_name_H-M   'P 1'
#
loop_
_entity.id
_entity.type
_entity.pdbx_description
1 polymer ?
#
loop_
_entity_poly.entity_id
_entity_poly.type
_entity_poly.pdbx_seq_one_letter_code
_entity_poly.pdbx_strand_id
1 'polypeptide(L)'
;MKKLIINLILLGLSFTIMAGGDYGGGPKVIELYKLDHSVKIGDIKLSKDKTRVKLEVSYKKRRTEFNPFVGEKEAQKLLFGKYATVTLEYDKEHFNQDLIDKLKKRKRFSFLKKKYKLLAKKNFIVEEITKQIHKKEDAKYYEIQMK
;
A
#
# COMPACT_ATOMS: atom_id res chain seq x y z
N MET A 1 -47.45 -24.57 11.32
CA MET A 1 -46.93 -23.18 11.36
C MET A 1 -45.50 -23.04 11.89
N LYS A 2 -44.96 -23.97 12.71
CA LYS A 2 -43.56 -23.88 13.19
C LYS A 2 -42.48 -24.20 12.14
N LYS A 3 -42.79 -24.99 11.10
CA LYS A 3 -41.82 -25.42 10.08
C LYS A 3 -41.49 -24.34 9.02
N LEU A 4 -42.38 -23.38 8.79
CA LEU A 4 -42.16 -22.29 7.83
C LEU A 4 -41.15 -21.25 8.33
N ILE A 5 -41.11 -21.01 9.64
CA ILE A 5 -40.21 -20.02 10.27
C ILE A 5 -38.75 -20.50 10.22
N ILE A 6 -38.53 -21.82 10.37
CA ILE A 6 -37.18 -22.40 10.38
C ILE A 6 -36.52 -22.29 8.99
N ASN A 7 -37.29 -22.46 7.91
CA ASN A 7 -36.76 -22.29 6.55
C ASN A 7 -36.39 -20.83 6.22
N LEU A 8 -37.09 -19.84 6.81
CA LEU A 8 -36.77 -18.43 6.61
C LEU A 8 -35.45 -18.03 7.31
N ILE A 9 -35.17 -18.63 8.48
CA ILE A 9 -33.94 -18.38 9.24
C ILE A 9 -32.72 -19.03 8.56
N LEU A 10 -32.89 -20.20 7.94
CA LEU A 10 -31.81 -20.85 7.17
C LEU A 10 -31.40 -20.05 5.92
N LEU A 11 -32.33 -19.35 5.25
CA LEU A 11 -32.02 -18.49 4.11
C LEU A 11 -31.20 -17.24 4.49
N GLY A 12 -31.26 -16.79 5.75
CA GLY A 12 -30.44 -15.69 6.26
C GLY A 12 -28.99 -16.10 6.57
N LEU A 13 -28.74 -17.38 6.85
CA LEU A 13 -27.41 -17.91 7.17
C LEU A 13 -26.57 -18.24 5.93
N SER A 14 -27.19 -18.32 4.74
CA SER A 14 -26.48 -18.57 3.47
C SER A 14 -25.78 -17.35 2.87
N PHE A 15 -25.92 -16.15 3.45
CA PHE A 15 -25.28 -14.93 2.92
C PHE A 15 -23.93 -14.57 3.56
N THR A 16 -23.39 -15.37 4.48
CA THR A 16 -22.12 -15.05 5.17
C THR A 16 -20.91 -15.83 4.69
N ILE A 17 -20.98 -16.52 3.54
CA ILE A 17 -19.81 -17.14 2.92
C ILE A 17 -19.36 -16.30 1.71
N MET A 18 -18.93 -15.06 1.98
CA MET A 18 -17.97 -14.37 1.13
C MET A 18 -16.57 -14.85 1.53
N ALA A 19 -16.20 -16.05 1.08
CA ALA A 19 -14.80 -16.46 1.02
C ALA A 19 -14.27 -16.11 -0.38
N GLY A 20 -13.40 -15.10 -0.49
CA GLY A 20 -12.86 -14.71 -1.79
C GLY A 20 -11.98 -13.46 -1.84
N GLY A 21 -10.98 -13.38 -0.97
CA GLY A 21 -9.68 -12.85 -1.37
C GLY A 21 -9.53 -11.35 -1.60
N ASP A 22 -9.56 -10.57 -0.52
CA ASP A 22 -8.61 -9.47 -0.35
C ASP A 22 -8.50 -9.23 1.15
N TYR A 23 -7.61 -9.97 1.82
CA TYR A 23 -7.30 -9.71 3.22
C TYR A 23 -6.71 -8.31 3.29
N GLY A 24 -7.52 -7.32 3.67
CA GLY A 24 -7.15 -5.90 3.72
C GLY A 24 -5.94 -5.59 4.60
N GLY A 25 -5.46 -6.55 5.39
CA GLY A 25 -4.28 -6.49 6.25
C GLY A 25 -3.11 -7.40 5.81
N GLY A 26 -3.26 -8.16 4.73
CA GLY A 26 -2.21 -9.04 4.22
C GLY A 26 -1.04 -8.28 3.57
N PRO A 27 0.09 -8.98 3.31
CA PRO A 27 1.20 -8.38 2.59
C PRO A 27 0.75 -7.88 1.21
N LYS A 28 1.24 -6.70 0.81
CA LYS A 28 0.92 -6.11 -0.49
C LYS A 28 2.15 -6.08 -1.37
N VAL A 29 1.99 -6.51 -2.61
CA VAL A 29 3.08 -6.52 -3.59
C VAL A 29 2.98 -5.28 -4.47
N ILE A 30 4.09 -4.58 -4.65
CA ILE A 30 4.23 -3.53 -5.67
C ILE A 30 5.14 -4.04 -6.79
N GLU A 31 4.70 -3.82 -8.02
CA GLU A 31 5.47 -4.05 -9.24
C GLU A 31 6.14 -2.73 -9.65
N LEU A 32 7.47 -2.72 -9.72
CA LEU A 32 8.27 -1.59 -10.20
C LEU A 32 9.07 -2.03 -11.42
N TYR A 33 9.53 -1.08 -12.22
CA TYR A 33 10.40 -1.39 -13.35
C TYR A 33 11.80 -1.76 -12.84
N LYS A 34 12.51 -2.60 -13.59
CA LYS A 34 13.86 -3.10 -13.23
C LYS A 34 14.87 -1.99 -12.91
N LEU A 35 14.78 -0.87 -13.63
CA LEU A 35 15.65 0.31 -13.45
C LEU A 35 15.23 1.19 -12.26
N ASP A 36 14.00 1.05 -11.78
CA ASP A 36 13.52 1.73 -10.59
C ASP A 36 14.20 1.10 -9.35
N HIS A 37 14.59 1.93 -8.38
CA HIS A 37 15.45 1.50 -7.28
C HIS A 37 15.23 2.36 -6.02
N SER A 38 15.98 2.08 -4.94
CA SER A 38 15.91 2.82 -3.68
C SER A 38 14.51 2.86 -3.05
N VAL A 39 13.83 1.71 -3.04
CA VAL A 39 12.50 1.55 -2.43
C VAL A 39 12.59 1.76 -0.92
N LYS A 40 11.73 2.62 -0.37
CA LYS A 40 11.72 2.98 1.05
C LYS A 40 10.29 3.17 1.54
N ILE A 41 10.04 2.71 2.77
CA ILE A 41 8.82 3.06 3.50
C ILE A 41 8.82 4.57 3.78
N GLY A 42 7.78 5.24 3.29
CA GLY A 42 7.56 6.67 3.37
C GLY A 42 6.67 7.05 4.55
N ASP A 43 5.54 7.68 4.24
CA ASP A 43 4.62 8.26 5.21
C ASP A 43 3.39 7.36 5.45
N ILE A 44 2.69 7.56 6.55
CA ILE A 44 1.45 6.84 6.89
C ILE A 44 0.38 7.81 7.37
N LYS A 45 -0.83 7.68 6.85
CA LYS A 45 -1.97 8.56 7.16
C LYS A 45 -3.29 7.80 7.10
N LEU A 46 -4.32 8.34 7.73
CA LEU A 46 -5.68 7.88 7.47
C LEU A 46 -6.18 8.45 6.15
N SER A 47 -7.03 7.66 5.49
CA SER A 47 -7.91 8.09 4.42
C SER A 47 -8.84 9.23 4.87
N LYS A 48 -9.44 9.94 3.89
CA LYS A 48 -10.28 11.11 4.19
C LYS A 48 -11.53 10.74 5.01
N ASP A 49 -12.10 9.59 4.69
CA ASP A 49 -13.23 8.90 5.33
C ASP A 49 -12.82 8.11 6.57
N LYS A 50 -11.52 7.99 6.87
CA LYS A 50 -10.95 7.33 8.06
C LYS A 50 -11.24 5.82 8.17
N THR A 51 -11.64 5.19 7.08
CA THR A 51 -11.90 3.74 6.98
C THR A 51 -10.62 2.96 6.74
N ARG A 52 -9.68 3.56 6.00
CA ARG A 52 -8.40 2.93 5.59
C ARG A 52 -7.17 3.67 6.09
N VAL A 53 -6.10 2.92 6.31
CA VAL A 53 -4.74 3.39 6.53
C VAL A 53 -4.00 3.42 5.19
N LYS A 54 -3.51 4.59 4.80
CA LYS A 54 -2.73 4.81 3.58
C LYS A 54 -1.24 4.86 3.93
N LEU A 55 -0.47 3.97 3.32
CA LEU A 55 0.98 3.91 3.41
C LEU A 55 1.58 4.39 2.09
N GLU A 56 2.49 5.35 2.17
CA GLU A 56 3.28 5.82 1.02
C GLU A 56 4.60 5.06 0.98
N VAL A 57 4.90 4.42 -0.15
CA VAL A 57 6.19 3.80 -0.44
C VAL A 57 6.87 4.64 -1.49
N SER A 58 8.07 5.13 -1.21
CA SER A 58 8.83 5.95 -2.15
C SER A 58 9.91 5.15 -2.86
N TYR A 59 10.17 5.49 -4.11
CA TYR A 59 11.21 4.88 -4.93
C TYR A 59 11.81 5.91 -5.88
N LYS A 60 12.99 5.63 -6.43
CA LYS A 60 13.61 6.42 -7.50
C LYS A 60 13.23 5.82 -8.84
N LYS A 61 12.44 6.56 -9.62
CA LYS A 61 12.06 6.21 -10.98
C LYS A 61 13.20 6.55 -11.94
N ARG A 62 13.64 5.58 -12.73
CA ARG A 62 14.67 5.79 -13.77
C ARG A 62 14.15 5.32 -15.12
N ARG A 63 14.46 6.09 -16.16
CA ARG A 63 14.16 5.74 -17.55
C ARG A 63 15.39 6.06 -18.39
N THR A 64 15.74 5.14 -19.27
CA THR A 64 16.83 5.28 -20.24
C THR A 64 16.30 5.65 -21.62
N GLU A 65 15.07 5.25 -21.93
CA GLU A 65 14.42 5.59 -23.20
C GLU A 65 14.01 7.07 -23.24
N PHE A 66 14.37 7.72 -24.35
CA PHE A 66 13.96 9.07 -24.66
C PHE A 66 12.45 9.10 -24.91
N ASN A 67 11.73 9.88 -24.09
CA ASN A 67 10.30 10.11 -24.29
C ASN A 67 10.12 11.52 -24.90
N PRO A 68 9.70 11.64 -26.17
CA PRO A 68 9.57 12.93 -26.86
C PRO A 68 8.47 13.83 -26.26
N PHE A 69 7.59 13.27 -25.44
CA PHE A 69 6.52 14.01 -24.75
C PHE A 69 6.96 14.56 -23.38
N VAL A 70 8.18 14.28 -22.95
CA VAL A 70 8.72 14.71 -21.66
C VAL A 70 9.75 15.80 -21.92
N GLY A 71 9.53 16.99 -21.36
CA GLY A 71 10.45 18.11 -21.55
C GLY A 71 11.87 17.78 -21.07
N GLU A 72 12.88 18.43 -21.66
CA GLU A 72 14.30 18.13 -21.43
C GLU A 72 14.69 18.10 -19.94
N LYS A 73 14.19 19.05 -19.14
CA LYS A 73 14.41 19.09 -17.68
C LYS A 73 13.85 17.87 -16.95
N GLU A 74 12.73 17.33 -17.40
CA GLU A 74 12.13 16.14 -16.81
C GLU A 74 12.83 14.86 -17.28
N ALA A 75 13.27 14.80 -18.54
CA ALA A 75 14.09 13.72 -19.06
C ALA A 75 15.41 13.61 -18.29
N GLN A 76 16.11 14.73 -18.04
CA GLN A 76 17.31 14.75 -17.21
C GLN A 76 17.04 14.24 -15.79
N LYS A 77 15.94 14.65 -15.13
CA LYS A 77 15.56 14.13 -13.81
C LYS A 77 15.34 12.61 -13.80
N LEU A 78 14.78 12.05 -14.87
CA LEU A 78 14.56 10.61 -14.99
C LEU A 78 15.86 9.83 -15.26
N LEU A 79 16.87 10.44 -15.90
CA LEU A 79 18.20 9.84 -16.06
C LEU A 79 18.92 9.66 -14.72
N PHE A 80 18.88 10.69 -13.86
CA PHE A 80 19.50 10.69 -12.52
C PHE A 80 18.63 10.05 -11.43
N GLY A 81 17.37 9.76 -11.75
CA GLY A 81 16.39 9.18 -10.83
C GLY A 81 15.51 10.23 -10.16
N LYS A 82 14.21 10.26 -10.52
CA LYS A 82 13.19 11.14 -9.93
C LYS A 82 12.48 10.39 -8.81
N TYR A 83 12.30 11.01 -7.65
CA TYR A 83 11.50 10.39 -6.59
C TYR A 83 10.03 10.27 -7.01
N ALA A 84 9.48 9.08 -6.84
CA ALA A 84 8.07 8.75 -7.04
C ALA A 84 7.53 8.00 -5.82
N THR A 85 6.21 7.92 -5.72
CA THR A 85 5.51 7.29 -4.59
C THR A 85 4.37 6.42 -5.09
N VAL A 86 4.28 5.21 -4.55
CA VAL A 86 3.08 4.37 -4.61
C VAL A 86 2.34 4.50 -3.28
N THR A 87 1.01 4.57 -3.32
CA THR A 87 0.18 4.54 -2.10
C THR A 87 -0.51 3.18 -2.00
N LEU A 88 -0.29 2.52 -0.88
CA LEU A 88 -0.96 1.28 -0.50
C LEU A 88 -2.03 1.58 0.54
N GLU A 89 -3.19 0.96 0.42
CA GLU A 89 -4.28 1.12 1.38
C GLU A 89 -4.53 -0.18 2.13
N TYR A 90 -4.69 -0.09 3.44
CA TYR A 90 -5.00 -1.21 4.32
C TYR A 90 -6.24 -0.89 5.12
N ASP A 91 -7.02 -1.90 5.48
CA ASP A 91 -8.18 -1.66 6.33
C ASP A 91 -7.74 -1.32 7.75
N LYS A 92 -8.37 -0.27 8.32
CA LYS A 92 -8.05 0.25 9.66
C LYS A 92 -8.13 -0.82 10.73
N GLU A 93 -9.02 -1.80 10.56
CA GLU A 93 -9.33 -2.84 11.54
C GLU A 93 -8.15 -3.78 11.80
N HIS A 94 -7.19 -3.86 10.88
CA HIS A 94 -5.99 -4.67 11.04
C HIS A 94 -4.89 -3.99 11.87
N PHE A 95 -5.11 -2.77 12.36
CA PHE A 95 -4.13 -2.02 13.13
C PHE A 95 -4.55 -1.83 14.57
N ASN A 96 -3.55 -1.82 15.46
CA ASN A 96 -3.75 -1.47 16.86
C ASN A 96 -4.39 -0.09 16.99
N GLN A 97 -5.37 0.02 17.89
CA GLN A 97 -6.12 1.26 18.14
C GLN A 97 -5.18 2.44 18.46
N ASP A 98 -4.09 2.18 19.18
CA ASP A 98 -3.02 3.13 19.47
C ASP A 98 -2.43 3.80 18.22
N LEU A 99 -2.21 3.02 17.16
CA LEU A 99 -1.72 3.55 15.89
C LEU A 99 -2.78 4.45 15.27
N ILE A 100 -4.01 3.96 15.22
CA ILE A 100 -5.15 4.67 14.65
C ILE A 100 -5.38 6.01 15.35
N ASP A 101 -5.30 6.05 16.67
CA ASP A 101 -5.50 7.27 17.45
C ASP A 101 -4.35 8.27 17.27
N LYS A 102 -3.11 7.79 17.10
CA LYS A 102 -1.98 8.65 16.68
C LYS A 102 -2.20 9.23 15.30
N LEU A 103 -2.76 8.47 14.35
CA LEU A 103 -3.05 8.95 13.00
C LEU A 103 -4.24 9.92 12.96
N LYS A 104 -5.28 9.72 13.78
CA LYS A 104 -6.42 10.67 13.89
C LYS A 104 -5.97 12.05 14.36
N LYS A 105 -4.98 12.11 15.26
CA LYS A 105 -4.41 13.36 15.80
C LYS A 105 -3.52 14.12 14.79
N ARG A 106 -3.34 13.58 13.58
CA ARG A 106 -2.51 14.21 12.54
C ARG A 106 -3.18 15.46 11.97
N LYS A 107 -2.60 16.63 12.26
CA LYS A 107 -3.01 17.91 11.65
C LYS A 107 -2.65 17.93 10.15
N ARG A 108 -3.51 18.57 9.32
CA ARG A 108 -3.31 18.71 7.86
C ARG A 108 -1.94 19.32 7.50
N PHE A 109 -1.46 20.29 8.28
CA PHE A 109 -0.21 21.03 8.05
C PHE A 109 0.90 20.64 9.04
N SER A 110 1.08 19.34 9.27
CA SER A 110 2.02 18.89 10.28
C SER A 110 3.49 19.01 9.81
N PHE A 111 4.27 19.89 10.46
CA PHE A 111 5.74 19.86 10.46
C PHE A 111 6.31 18.52 10.99
N LEU A 112 5.48 17.69 11.61
CA LEU A 112 5.85 16.38 12.19
C LEU A 112 5.81 15.23 11.17
N LYS A 113 5.92 15.50 9.85
CA LYS A 113 6.04 14.43 8.83
C LYS A 113 7.10 13.39 9.20
N LYS A 114 8.21 13.80 9.85
CA LYS A 114 9.26 12.89 10.34
C LYS A 114 8.71 11.85 11.34
N LYS A 115 7.81 12.25 12.25
CA LYS A 115 7.19 11.36 13.24
C LYS A 115 6.36 10.27 12.57
N TYR A 116 5.56 10.61 11.57
CA TYR A 116 4.73 9.65 10.85
C TYR A 116 5.56 8.74 9.93
N LYS A 117 6.64 9.25 9.32
CA LYS A 117 7.62 8.38 8.63
C LYS A 117 8.26 7.34 9.55
N LEU A 118 8.62 7.75 10.77
CA LEU A 118 9.13 6.81 11.78
C LEU A 118 8.08 5.80 12.22
N LEU A 119 6.83 6.25 12.38
CA LEU A 119 5.68 5.38 12.68
C LEU A 119 5.50 4.32 11.58
N ALA A 120 5.56 4.71 10.30
CA ALA A 120 5.46 3.78 9.17
C ALA A 120 6.58 2.71 9.23
N LYS A 121 7.84 3.13 9.39
CA LYS A 121 8.98 2.20 9.50
C LYS A 121 8.93 1.26 10.71
N LYS A 122 8.22 1.65 11.76
CA LYS A 122 7.99 0.80 12.94
C LYS A 122 6.92 -0.27 12.72
N ASN A 123 5.98 -0.05 11.80
CA ASN A 123 4.84 -0.95 11.57
C ASN A 123 4.94 -1.71 10.24
N PHE A 124 5.90 -1.38 9.37
CA PHE A 124 6.04 -2.00 8.05
C PHE A 124 7.48 -2.35 7.71
N ILE A 125 7.65 -3.39 6.89
CA ILE A 125 8.90 -3.78 6.22
C ILE A 125 8.64 -3.75 4.70
N VAL A 126 9.69 -3.48 3.93
CA VAL A 126 9.69 -3.71 2.49
C VAL A 126 10.79 -4.69 2.14
N GLU A 127 10.46 -5.75 1.43
CA GLU A 127 11.38 -6.81 1.01
C GLU A 127 11.31 -7.01 -0.51
N GLU A 128 12.45 -7.24 -1.15
CA GLU A 128 12.49 -7.54 -2.59
C GLU A 128 12.25 -9.03 -2.83
N ILE A 129 11.27 -9.36 -3.67
CA ILE A 129 10.95 -10.74 -4.02
C ILE A 129 11.90 -11.22 -5.12
N THR A 130 12.94 -11.96 -4.71
CA THR A 130 13.98 -12.45 -5.63
C THR A 130 13.62 -13.75 -6.32
N LYS A 131 12.78 -14.60 -5.70
CA LYS A 131 12.39 -15.92 -6.21
C LYS A 131 10.90 -15.90 -6.60
N GLN A 132 10.61 -15.71 -7.89
CA GLN A 132 9.25 -15.89 -8.44
C GLN A 132 9.34 -16.75 -9.71
N ILE A 133 8.40 -17.70 -9.84
CA ILE A 133 8.36 -18.69 -10.93
C ILE A 133 7.96 -18.05 -12.28
N HIS A 134 7.36 -16.85 -12.26
CA HIS A 134 6.93 -16.10 -13.45
C HIS A 134 7.38 -14.64 -13.40
N LYS A 135 8.70 -14.38 -13.44
CA LYS A 135 9.21 -13.01 -13.50
C LYS A 135 9.07 -12.43 -14.91
N LYS A 136 8.40 -11.29 -15.02
CA LYS A 136 8.58 -10.41 -16.19
C LYS A 136 10.01 -9.89 -16.17
N GLU A 137 10.69 -9.97 -17.31
CA GLU A 137 12.13 -9.67 -17.42
C GLU A 137 12.50 -8.22 -17.05
N ASP A 138 11.54 -7.30 -17.21
CA ASP A 138 11.67 -5.87 -16.96
C ASP A 138 11.03 -5.38 -15.65
N ALA A 139 10.61 -6.30 -14.78
CA ALA A 139 9.96 -5.96 -13.51
C ALA A 139 10.76 -6.40 -12.28
N LYS A 140 10.64 -5.64 -11.20
CA LYS A 140 11.02 -5.98 -9.83
C LYS A 140 9.79 -5.93 -8.94
N TYR A 141 9.69 -6.92 -8.07
CA TYR A 141 8.56 -7.05 -7.15
C TYR A 141 9.05 -6.80 -5.73
N TYR A 142 8.32 -5.96 -5.00
CA TYR A 142 8.58 -5.69 -3.60
C TYR A 142 7.34 -6.04 -2.79
N GLU A 143 7.53 -6.80 -1.72
CA GLU A 143 6.48 -7.09 -0.76
C GLU A 143 6.55 -6.09 0.40
N ILE A 144 5.39 -5.52 0.73
CA ILE A 144 5.21 -4.68 1.91
C ILE A 144 4.41 -5.48 2.94
N GLN A 145 5.09 -5.80 4.04
CA GLN A 145 4.52 -6.56 5.15
C GLN A 145 4.27 -5.65 6.36
N MET A 146 3.22 -5.95 7.11
CA MET A 146 3.02 -5.41 8.46
C MET A 146 3.91 -6.16 9.47
N LYS A 147 4.46 -5.43 10.44
CA LYS A 147 5.24 -5.98 11.55
C LYS A 147 4.36 -6.38 12.74
#